data_AF-A0A9Q3JQ31-F1
#
_entry.id   AF-A0A9Q3JQ31-F1
#
_cell.length_a   1.000
_cell.length_b   1.000
_cell.length_c   1.000
_cell.angle_alpha   90.00
_cell.angle_beta   90.00
_cell.angle_gamma   90.00
#
_symmetry.space_group_name_H-M   'P 1'
#
loop_
_entity.id
_entity.type
_entity.pdbx_description
1 polymer ?
#
loop_
_entity_poly.entity_id
_entity_poly.type
_entity_poly.pdbx_seq_one_letter_code
_entity_poly.pdbx_strand_id
1 'polypeptide(L)'
;MIRRFCAYGLEFKYSDGFTHDWCTLIPALGLAYKTSVHSSTGQTPAMLEKGWNPRLPEDTLRKELIEIHPTSSSFKIMLDKVKNHAKNSMDDAFDYAKQKWDKSHKVPDFKVGDLVLVSTFIFNNIKGPKKLKDSYLGSVFIVALHGTNSV
;
A
#
# COMPACT_ATOMS: atom_id res chain seq x y z
N MET A 1 1.82 21.38 -17.77
CA MET A 1 2.60 21.36 -16.52
C MET A 1 1.65 21.10 -15.35
N ILE A 2 1.34 19.82 -15.08
CA ILE A 2 0.28 19.43 -14.13
C ILE A 2 0.94 19.04 -12.82
N ARG A 3 1.00 19.98 -11.87
CA ARG A 3 1.30 19.73 -10.45
C ARG A 3 -0.01 19.61 -9.69
N ARG A 4 -0.62 18.43 -9.65
CA ARG A 4 -1.69 18.10 -8.71
C ARG A 4 -1.67 16.61 -8.46
N PHE A 5 -1.27 16.19 -7.26
CA PHE A 5 -1.84 15.08 -6.49
C PHE A 5 -1.06 14.95 -5.17
N CYS A 6 -1.14 15.97 -4.32
CA CYS A 6 -0.99 15.77 -2.89
C CYS A 6 -2.41 15.60 -2.34
N ALA A 7 -2.85 14.35 -2.14
CA ALA A 7 -4.17 14.04 -1.61
C ALA A 7 -4.31 14.33 -0.10
N TYR A 8 -3.32 14.98 0.51
CA TYR A 8 -3.40 15.46 1.89
C TYR A 8 -2.96 16.92 1.91
N GLY A 9 -3.93 17.82 2.01
CA GLY A 9 -3.76 19.27 2.17
C GLY A 9 -3.29 19.65 3.57
N LEU A 10 -2.20 19.06 4.04
CA LEU A 10 -1.47 19.52 5.22
C LEU A 10 -0.06 19.88 4.75
N GLU A 11 0.15 21.17 4.50
CA GLU A 11 1.51 21.72 4.53
C GLU A 11 2.04 21.46 5.94
N PHE A 12 2.81 20.39 6.10
CA PHE A 12 3.46 20.09 7.37
C PHE A 12 4.58 21.12 7.56
N LYS A 13 4.25 22.23 8.21
CA LYS A 13 5.21 23.27 8.62
C LYS A 13 5.74 22.89 10.00
N TYR A 14 7.05 22.71 10.08
CA TYR A 14 7.75 22.70 11.37
C TYR A 14 7.56 24.07 12.05
N SER A 15 7.87 24.20 13.34
CA SER A 15 7.95 25.50 14.02
C SER A 15 8.79 26.52 13.25
N ASP A 16 9.75 26.03 12.46
CA ASP A 16 10.72 26.81 11.69
C ASP A 16 10.35 26.91 10.17
N GLY A 17 9.18 26.41 9.74
CA GLY A 17 8.65 26.63 8.39
C GLY A 17 9.17 25.72 7.28
N PHE A 18 9.96 24.68 7.56
CA PHE A 18 10.50 23.79 6.53
C PHE A 18 9.42 22.91 5.86
N THR A 19 9.13 23.16 4.59
CA THR A 19 8.37 22.25 3.71
C THR A 19 9.35 21.32 3.00
N HIS A 20 9.20 20.01 3.17
CA HIS A 20 10.02 19.03 2.47
C HIS A 20 9.28 18.56 1.22
N ASP A 21 9.93 18.66 0.05
CA ASP A 21 9.39 18.09 -1.19
C ASP A 21 9.43 16.56 -1.09
N TRP A 22 8.28 15.91 -1.27
CA TRP A 22 8.17 14.46 -1.14
C TRP A 22 9.11 13.71 -2.08
N CYS A 23 9.38 14.27 -3.27
CA CYS A 23 10.33 13.69 -4.24
C CYS A 23 11.73 13.55 -3.65
N THR A 24 12.18 14.52 -2.86
CA THR A 24 13.50 14.50 -2.21
C THR A 24 13.61 13.44 -1.12
N LEU A 25 12.47 13.02 -0.54
CA LEU A 25 12.40 12.03 0.51
C LEU A 25 12.31 10.58 -0.03
N ILE A 26 12.00 10.39 -1.32
CA ILE A 26 11.85 9.05 -1.92
C ILE A 26 13.06 8.13 -1.65
N PRO A 27 14.33 8.56 -1.83
CA PRO A 27 15.47 7.68 -1.59
C PRO A 27 15.58 7.25 -0.13
N ALA A 28 15.33 8.17 0.81
CA ALA A 28 15.36 7.89 2.24
C ALA A 28 14.23 6.95 2.65
N LEU A 29 13.01 7.14 2.12
CA LEU A 29 11.87 6.26 2.35
C LEU A 29 12.11 4.87 1.76
N GLY A 30 12.70 4.78 0.56
CA GLY A 30 13.05 3.51 -0.06
C GLY A 30 14.07 2.71 0.75
N LEU A 31 15.07 3.40 1.32
CA LEU A 31 16.02 2.77 2.25
C LEU A 31 15.31 2.31 3.52
N ALA A 32 14.52 3.17 4.16
CA ALA A 32 13.78 2.86 5.38
C ALA A 32 12.85 1.66 5.19
N TYR A 33 12.14 1.57 4.05
CA TYR A 33 11.27 0.44 3.75
C TYR A 33 12.05 -0.88 3.64
N LYS A 34 13.22 -0.86 2.97
CA LYS A 34 14.08 -2.04 2.81
C LYS A 34 14.68 -2.54 4.12
N THR A 35 14.95 -1.64 5.06
CA THR A 35 15.59 -1.96 6.35
C THR A 35 14.60 -2.10 7.51
N SER A 36 13.31 -1.81 7.30
CA SER A 36 12.29 -1.99 8.32
C SER A 36 11.79 -3.43 8.34
N VAL A 37 11.55 -3.97 9.54
CA VAL A 37 10.99 -5.31 9.70
C VAL A 37 9.54 -5.31 9.22
N HIS A 38 9.21 -6.21 8.30
CA HIS A 38 7.86 -6.34 7.77
C HIS A 38 7.00 -7.23 8.66
N SER A 39 5.75 -6.85 8.91
CA SER A 39 4.86 -7.53 9.86
C SER A 39 4.52 -8.98 9.48
N SER A 40 4.40 -9.27 8.18
CA SER A 40 4.05 -10.62 7.72
C SER A 40 5.21 -11.62 7.72
N THR A 41 6.45 -11.15 7.51
CA THR A 41 7.62 -12.03 7.38
C THR A 41 8.50 -12.03 8.62
N GLY A 42 8.36 -11.03 9.50
CA GLY A 42 9.24 -10.84 10.66
C GLY A 42 10.68 -10.50 10.31
N GLN A 43 10.98 -10.27 9.02
CA GLN A 43 12.31 -9.95 8.52
C GLN A 43 12.27 -8.66 7.67
N THR A 44 13.43 -8.05 7.47
CA THR A 44 13.57 -6.89 6.59
C THR A 44 13.59 -7.34 5.13
N PRO A 45 13.01 -6.57 4.18
CA PRO A 45 13.09 -6.91 2.76
C PRO A 45 14.53 -7.06 2.25
N ALA A 46 15.47 -6.25 2.73
CA ALA A 46 16.88 -6.37 2.36
C ALA A 46 17.50 -7.71 2.81
N MET A 47 17.14 -8.21 3.99
CA MET A 47 17.59 -9.52 4.46
C MET A 47 17.03 -10.65 3.58
N LEU A 48 15.75 -10.58 3.21
CA LEU A 48 15.12 -11.61 2.38
C LEU A 48 15.63 -11.61 0.93
N GLU A 49 15.86 -10.42 0.36
CA GLU A 49 16.31 -10.27 -1.03
C GLU A 49 17.82 -10.53 -1.18
N LYS A 50 18.64 -10.01 -0.25
CA LYS A 50 20.09 -9.96 -0.40
C LYS A 50 20.85 -10.78 0.64
N GLY A 51 20.21 -11.23 1.71
CA GLY A 51 20.85 -11.93 2.82
C GLY A 51 21.62 -11.02 3.77
N TRP A 52 21.53 -9.70 3.63
CA TRP A 52 22.19 -8.74 4.51
C TRP A 52 21.44 -7.40 4.59
N ASN A 53 21.60 -6.70 5.71
CA ASN A 53 21.08 -5.35 5.90
C ASN A 53 22.21 -4.32 5.73
N PRO A 54 21.95 -3.21 5.00
CA PRO A 54 22.92 -2.13 4.91
C PRO A 54 23.12 -1.46 6.27
N ARG A 55 24.35 -1.03 6.53
CA ARG A 55 24.70 -0.24 7.71
C ARG A 55 24.01 1.11 7.64
N LEU A 56 23.14 1.40 8.59
CA LEU A 56 22.44 2.67 8.69
C LEU A 56 23.25 3.67 9.52
N PRO A 57 23.02 4.99 9.33
CA PRO A 57 23.65 6.01 10.18
C PRO A 57 23.43 5.75 11.67
N GLU A 58 22.25 5.26 12.06
CA GLU A 58 21.93 4.88 13.45
C GLU A 58 22.89 3.81 14.01
N ASP A 59 23.35 2.86 13.18
CA ASP A 59 24.26 1.78 13.62
C ASP A 59 25.68 2.29 13.88
N THR A 60 26.04 3.43 13.30
CA THR A 60 27.35 4.07 13.44
C THR A 60 27.42 5.12 14.55
N LEU A 61 26.27 5.61 15.00
CA LEU A 61 26.19 6.67 16.00
C LEU A 61 26.46 6.13 17.41
N ARG A 62 27.46 6.70 18.10
CA ARG A 62 27.69 6.41 19.53
C ARG A 62 26.66 7.16 20.36
N LYS A 63 25.63 6.46 20.81
CA LYS A 63 24.50 7.01 21.58
C LYS A 63 24.91 7.82 22.81
N GLU A 64 26.06 7.48 23.41
CA GLU A 64 26.58 8.10 24.64
C GLU A 64 27.17 9.51 24.43
N LEU A 65 27.54 9.89 23.20
CA LEU A 65 28.22 11.16 22.91
C LEU A 65 27.31 12.19 22.23
N ILE A 66 26.02 11.91 22.09
CA ILE A 66 25.11 12.75 21.30
C ILE A 66 24.27 13.59 22.24
N GLU A 67 24.55 14.90 22.27
CA GLU A 67 23.64 15.88 22.84
C GLU A 67 22.49 16.11 21.85
N ILE A 68 21.29 15.65 22.20
CA ILE A 68 20.12 15.78 21.34
C ILE A 68 19.58 17.20 21.46
N HIS A 69 19.54 17.92 20.34
CA HIS A 69 18.94 19.24 20.29
C HIS A 69 17.44 19.18 20.68
N PRO A 70 16.92 20.12 21.49
CA PRO A 70 15.52 20.10 21.94
C PRO A 70 14.49 20.10 20.80
N THR A 71 14.81 20.69 19.64
CA THR A 71 13.96 20.60 18.44
C THR A 71 13.89 19.18 17.89
N SER A 72 14.97 18.41 17.93
CA SER A 72 14.99 17.03 17.45
C SER A 72 14.15 16.11 18.35
N SER A 73 14.18 16.35 19.67
CA SER A 73 13.38 15.57 20.63
C SER A 73 11.89 15.88 20.51
N SER A 74 11.50 17.16 20.37
CA SER A 74 10.11 17.54 20.13
C SER A 74 9.59 17.01 18.79
N PHE A 75 10.43 17.04 17.75
CA PHE A 75 10.11 16.47 16.45
C PHE A 75 9.88 14.95 16.49
N LYS A 76 10.72 14.21 17.22
CA LYS A 76 10.53 12.76 17.44
C LYS A 76 9.16 12.47 18.07
N ILE A 77 8.81 13.17 19.15
CA ILE A 77 7.53 12.99 19.86
C ILE A 77 6.36 13.25 18.91
N MET A 78 6.46 14.28 18.07
CA MET A 78 5.45 14.58 17.07
C MET A 78 5.34 13.46 16.03
N LEU A 79 6.46 12.96 15.49
CA LEU A 79 6.46 11.86 14.53
C LEU A 79 5.85 10.58 15.11
N ASP A 80 6.17 10.25 16.36
CA ASP A 80 5.61 9.08 17.04
C ASP A 80 4.08 9.20 17.19
N LYS A 81 3.58 10.40 17.53
CA LYS A 81 2.13 10.67 17.57
C LYS A 81 1.47 10.51 16.20
N VAL A 82 2.06 11.11 15.15
CA VAL A 82 1.55 11.02 13.77
C VAL A 82 1.55 9.58 13.27
N LYS A 83 2.63 8.82 13.54
CA LYS A 83 2.75 7.41 13.18
C LYS A 83 1.66 6.56 13.86
N ASN A 84 1.45 6.77 15.15
CA ASN A 84 0.42 6.04 15.89
C ASN A 84 -0.99 6.37 15.38
N HIS A 85 -1.26 7.65 15.09
CA HIS A 85 -2.53 8.06 14.50
C HIS A 85 -2.75 7.41 13.12
N ALA A 86 -1.74 7.47 12.23
CA ALA A 86 -1.81 6.85 10.91
C ALA A 86 -2.04 5.34 11.00
N LYS A 87 -1.37 4.65 11.93
CA LYS A 87 -1.59 3.22 12.17
C LYS A 87 -3.04 2.94 12.58
N ASN A 88 -3.57 3.66 13.56
CA ASN A 88 -4.95 3.48 14.00
C ASN A 88 -5.94 3.74 12.86
N SER A 89 -5.73 4.78 12.06
CA SER A 89 -6.58 5.07 10.89
C SER A 89 -6.53 3.96 9.82
N MET A 90 -5.38 3.31 9.64
CA MET A 90 -5.25 2.16 8.75
C MET A 90 -6.02 0.95 9.31
N ASP A 91 -5.85 0.66 10.60
CA ASP A 91 -6.53 -0.45 11.27
C ASP A 91 -8.06 -0.27 11.20
N ASP A 92 -8.57 0.93 11.51
CA ASP A 92 -9.99 1.27 11.39
C ASP A 92 -10.52 1.10 9.95
N ALA A 93 -9.73 1.52 8.95
CA ALA A 93 -10.10 1.38 7.55
C ALA A 93 -10.11 -0.09 7.10
N PHE A 94 -9.17 -0.90 7.56
CA PHE A 94 -9.13 -2.34 7.28
C PHE A 94 -10.33 -3.06 7.91
N ASP A 95 -10.64 -2.75 9.16
CA ASP A 95 -11.79 -3.34 9.86
C ASP A 95 -13.11 -2.95 9.20
N TYR A 96 -13.28 -1.68 8.83
CA TYR A 96 -14.45 -1.22 8.09
C TYR A 96 -14.58 -1.94 6.74
N ALA A 97 -13.50 -2.04 5.97
CA ALA A 97 -13.51 -2.71 4.67
C ALA A 97 -13.87 -4.19 4.81
N LYS A 98 -13.30 -4.88 5.81
CA LYS A 98 -13.59 -6.28 6.11
C LYS A 98 -15.05 -6.49 6.49
N GLN A 99 -15.58 -5.72 7.45
CA GLN A 99 -16.98 -5.84 7.87
C GLN A 99 -17.96 -5.61 6.71
N LYS A 100 -17.68 -4.62 5.86
CA LYS A 100 -18.50 -4.32 4.68
C LYS A 100 -18.45 -5.45 3.65
N TRP A 101 -17.26 -6.00 3.42
CA TRP A 101 -17.08 -7.16 2.55
C TRP A 101 -17.86 -8.37 3.10
N ASP A 102 -17.61 -8.77 4.34
CA ASP A 102 -18.23 -9.95 4.96
C ASP A 102 -19.77 -9.86 4.99
N LYS A 103 -20.33 -8.65 5.16
CA LYS A 103 -21.79 -8.42 5.14
C LYS A 103 -22.43 -8.58 3.76
N SER A 104 -21.73 -8.16 2.70
CA SER A 104 -22.30 -8.05 1.35
C SER A 104 -21.85 -9.16 0.41
N HIS A 105 -20.70 -9.76 0.69
CA HIS A 105 -20.08 -10.74 -0.16
C HIS A 105 -20.83 -12.07 -0.07
N LYS A 106 -21.26 -12.57 -1.23
CA LYS A 106 -21.80 -13.91 -1.39
C LYS A 106 -20.82 -14.67 -2.25
N VAL A 107 -20.31 -15.78 -1.72
CA VAL A 107 -19.45 -16.67 -2.49
C VAL A 107 -20.33 -17.33 -3.56
N PRO A 108 -20.06 -17.11 -4.85
CA PRO A 108 -20.81 -17.78 -5.91
C PRO A 108 -20.46 -19.27 -5.96
N ASP A 109 -21.47 -20.13 -6.04
CA ASP A 109 -21.30 -21.58 -6.25
C ASP A 109 -21.31 -21.86 -7.75
N PHE A 110 -20.12 -21.98 -8.35
CA PHE A 110 -19.96 -22.30 -9.76
C PHE A 110 -19.68 -23.78 -9.95
N LYS A 111 -20.26 -24.38 -10.99
CA LYS A 111 -20.00 -25.77 -11.38
C LYS A 111 -19.44 -25.83 -12.79
N VAL A 112 -18.63 -26.86 -13.04
CA VAL A 112 -18.16 -27.15 -14.39
C VAL A 112 -19.37 -27.41 -15.29
N GLY A 113 -19.41 -26.73 -16.43
CA GLY A 113 -20.54 -26.74 -17.36
C GLY A 113 -21.54 -25.60 -17.18
N ASP A 114 -21.48 -24.81 -16.10
CA ASP A 114 -22.37 -23.66 -15.93
C ASP A 114 -22.08 -22.57 -16.97
N LEU A 115 -23.14 -21.92 -17.43
CA LEU A 115 -23.07 -20.78 -18.35
C LEU A 115 -22.92 -19.48 -17.56
N VAL A 116 -21.81 -18.79 -17.78
CA VAL A 116 -21.48 -17.54 -17.09
C VAL A 116 -21.20 -16.41 -18.09
N LEU A 117 -21.42 -15.18 -17.62
CA LEU A 117 -21.08 -13.97 -18.34
C LEU A 117 -19.70 -13.49 -17.89
N VAL A 118 -18.76 -13.34 -18.83
CA VAL A 118 -17.39 -12.90 -18.50
C VAL A 118 -17.25 -11.41 -18.81
N SER A 119 -16.74 -10.62 -17.86
CA SER A 119 -16.59 -9.18 -18.05
C SER A 119 -15.59 -8.87 -19.17
N THR A 120 -15.97 -7.99 -20.10
CA THR A 120 -15.11 -7.55 -21.23
C THR A 120 -14.02 -6.56 -20.82
N PHE A 121 -13.94 -6.20 -19.53
CA PHE A 121 -13.02 -5.18 -19.02
C PHE A 121 -11.55 -5.52 -19.30
N ILE A 122 -11.16 -6.79 -19.10
CA ILE A 122 -9.78 -7.27 -19.24
C ILE A 122 -9.46 -7.66 -20.70
N PHE A 123 -10.47 -7.91 -21.52
CA PHE A 123 -10.28 -8.36 -22.88
C PHE A 123 -9.95 -7.20 -23.82
N ASN A 124 -8.69 -7.19 -24.30
CA ASN A 124 -8.20 -6.25 -25.31
C ASN A 124 -8.46 -6.73 -26.75
N ASN A 125 -8.78 -8.02 -26.94
CA ASN A 125 -8.93 -8.65 -28.25
C ASN A 125 -10.38 -8.67 -28.79
N ILE A 126 -11.30 -7.97 -28.13
CA ILE A 126 -12.70 -7.87 -28.59
C ILE A 126 -12.78 -6.72 -29.61
N LYS A 127 -13.30 -7.01 -30.81
CA LYS A 127 -13.47 -6.02 -31.87
C LYS A 127 -14.45 -4.92 -31.45
N GLY A 128 -14.13 -3.68 -31.79
CA GLY A 128 -15.00 -2.52 -31.62
C GLY A 128 -14.46 -1.47 -30.64
N PRO A 129 -15.04 -0.26 -30.65
CA PRO A 129 -14.59 0.82 -29.77
C PRO A 129 -15.00 0.53 -28.31
N LYS A 130 -14.07 0.78 -27.37
CA LYS A 130 -14.24 0.49 -25.92
C LYS A 130 -15.52 1.05 -25.30
N LYS A 131 -16.09 2.13 -25.85
CA LYS A 131 -17.31 2.77 -25.37
C LYS A 131 -18.61 2.12 -25.86
N LEU A 132 -18.58 1.42 -27.00
CA LEU A 132 -19.77 0.80 -27.60
C LEU A 132 -19.78 -0.73 -27.46
N LYS A 133 -18.73 -1.33 -26.87
CA LYS A 133 -18.69 -2.76 -26.61
C LYS A 133 -19.55 -3.10 -25.39
N ASP A 134 -20.18 -4.27 -25.41
CA ASP A 134 -20.91 -4.78 -24.27
C ASP A 134 -19.97 -5.02 -23.08
N SER A 135 -20.47 -4.77 -21.86
CA SER A 135 -19.70 -4.94 -20.62
C SER A 135 -19.39 -6.41 -20.30
N TYR A 136 -20.16 -7.34 -20.88
CA TYR A 136 -20.03 -8.77 -20.67
C TYR A 136 -20.06 -9.49 -22.02
N LEU A 137 -19.17 -10.49 -22.16
CA LEU A 137 -19.26 -11.45 -23.25
C LEU A 137 -20.40 -12.42 -22.94
N GLY A 138 -21.14 -12.83 -23.97
CA GLY A 138 -22.26 -13.78 -23.87
C GLY A 138 -21.85 -15.13 -23.23
N SER A 139 -22.84 -16.00 -23.00
CA SER A 139 -22.71 -17.19 -22.16
C SER A 139 -21.55 -18.12 -22.57
N VAL A 140 -20.50 -18.17 -21.75
CA VAL A 140 -19.37 -19.11 -21.86
C VAL A 140 -19.55 -20.20 -20.82
N PHE A 141 -19.19 -21.44 -21.15
CA PHE A 141 -19.23 -22.55 -20.20
C PHE A 141 -17.94 -22.65 -19.38
N ILE A 142 -18.07 -22.98 -18.10
CA ILE A 142 -16.93 -23.24 -17.23
C ILE A 142 -16.32 -24.60 -17.59
N VAL A 143 -15.04 -24.62 -17.97
CA VAL A 143 -14.30 -25.85 -18.33
C VAL A 143 -13.70 -26.53 -17.09
N ALA A 144 -13.14 -25.75 -16.17
CA ALA A 144 -12.47 -26.22 -14.97
C ALA A 144 -12.49 -25.14 -13.88
N LEU A 145 -12.43 -25.55 -12.61
CA LEU A 145 -12.35 -24.66 -11.45
C LEU A 145 -11.00 -24.87 -10.76
N HIS A 146 -10.20 -23.79 -10.64
CA HIS A 146 -8.87 -23.84 -10.04
C HIS A 146 -8.86 -23.38 -8.57
N GLY A 147 -9.96 -22.82 -8.09
CA GLY A 147 -10.18 -22.38 -6.71
C GLY A 147 -11.53 -21.70 -6.56
N THR A 148 -11.91 -21.32 -5.34
CA THR A 148 -13.20 -20.67 -5.05
C THR A 148 -13.37 -19.31 -5.72
N ASN A 149 -12.27 -18.58 -5.92
CA ASN A 149 -12.24 -17.25 -6.54
C ASN A 149 -11.41 -17.20 -7.84
N SER A 150 -11.01 -18.34 -8.38
CA SER A 150 -10.20 -18.41 -9.60
C SER A 150 -11.05 -18.94 -10.75
N VAL A 151 -11.22 -18.09 -11.78
CA VAL A 151 -11.74 -18.48 -13.10
C VAL A 151 -10.61 -19.06 -13.93
#